data_AF-A0AAJ3GRZ6-F1
#
_entry.id   AF-A0AAJ3GRZ6-F1
#
_cell.length_a   1.000
_cell.length_b   1.000
_cell.length_c   1.000
_cell.angle_alpha   90.00
_cell.angle_beta   90.00
_cell.angle_gamma   90.00
#
_symmetry.space_group_name_H-M   'P 1'
#
loop_
_entity.id
_entity.type
_entity.pdbx_description
1 polymer ?
#
loop_
_entity_poly.entity_id
_entity_poly.type
_entity_poly.pdbx_seq_one_letter_code
_entity_poly.pdbx_strand_id
1 'polypeptide(L)' 'MKKSELPVKTPLTCGLPFTWRKKWTRGWEEVR' A
#
# COMPACT_ATOMS: atom_id res chain seq x y z
N MET A 1 -11.40 3.61 -11.42
CA MET A 1 -9.98 3.41 -11.06
C MET A 1 -9.69 1.93 -11.13
N LYS A 2 -8.80 1.53 -12.05
CA LYS A 2 -8.32 0.15 -12.14
C LYS A 2 -7.40 -0.12 -10.95
N LYS A 3 -7.40 -1.34 -10.41
CA LYS A 3 -6.51 -1.73 -9.28
C LYS A 3 -5.04 -1.47 -9.58
N SER A 4 -4.64 -1.47 -10.86
CA SER A 4 -3.28 -1.20 -11.33
C SER A 4 -2.83 0.26 -11.18
N GLU A 5 -3.75 1.22 -11.01
CA GLU A 5 -3.42 2.64 -10.79
C GLU A 5 -3.24 2.98 -9.31
N LEU A 6 -3.49 2.01 -8.42
CA LEU A 6 -3.36 2.23 -6.99
C LEU A 6 -1.87 2.25 -6.60
N PRO A 7 -1.46 3.17 -5.71
CA PRO A 7 -0.08 3.24 -5.28
C PRO A 7 0.32 1.91 -4.63
N VAL A 8 1.45 1.36 -5.07
CA VAL A 8 2.04 0.16 -4.49
C VAL A 8 3.22 0.59 -3.64
N LYS A 9 3.26 0.13 -2.40
CA LYS A 9 4.37 0.34 -1.47
C LYS A 9 4.94 -1.00 -1.03
N THR A 10 6.25 -1.07 -0.84
CA THR A 10 6.93 -2.27 -0.38
C THR A 10 7.27 -2.12 1.11
N PRO A 11 6.48 -2.67 2.05
CA PRO A 11 6.80 -2.63 3.47
C PRO A 11 8.11 -3.35 3.82
N LEU A 12 8.90 -2.77 4.73
CA LEU A 12 10.10 -3.39 5.30
C LEU A 12 9.82 -4.68 6.10
N THR A 13 8.60 -4.88 6.58
CA THR A 13 8.24 -6.03 7.43
C THR A 13 8.18 -7.35 6.65
N CYS A 14 7.68 -7.30 5.41
CA CYS A 14 7.50 -8.48 4.56
C CYS A 14 8.29 -8.40 3.25
N GLY A 15 8.77 -7.22 2.85
CA GLY A 15 9.49 -7.00 1.58
C GLY A 15 8.64 -7.23 0.31
N LEU A 16 7.33 -7.44 0.46
CA LEU A 16 6.43 -7.74 -0.66
C LEU A 16 5.70 -6.47 -1.13
N PRO A 17 5.59 -6.24 -2.45
CA PRO A 17 4.86 -5.09 -2.98
C PRO A 17 3.38 -5.18 -2.58
N PHE A 18 2.94 -4.25 -1.74
CA PHE A 18 1.59 -4.16 -1.23
C PHE A 18 0.83 -3.02 -1.91
N THR A 19 -0.29 -3.34 -2.55
CA THR A 19 -1.15 -2.34 -3.21
C THR A 19 -2.05 -1.63 -2.21
N TRP A 20 -2.14 -0.31 -2.31
CA TRP A 20 -3.01 0.52 -1.47
C TRP A 20 -4.45 0.02 -1.45
N ARG A 21 -5.07 0.09 -0.26
CA ARG A 21 -6.50 -0.21 -0.06
C ARG A 21 -7.17 0.94 0.67
N LYS A 22 -8.45 1.20 0.38
CA LYS A 22 -9.25 2.24 1.06
C LYS A 22 -9.27 2.10 2.59
N LYS A 23 -9.18 0.88 3.13
CA LYS A 23 -9.10 0.62 4.58
C LYS A 23 -7.86 1.27 5.23
N TRP A 24 -6.83 1.53 4.43
CA TRP A 24 -5.53 1.99 4.90
C TRP A 24 -5.37 3.51 4.84
N THR A 25 -6.42 4.27 4.51
CA THR A 25 -6.38 5.75 4.48
C THR A 25 -5.79 6.39 5.73
N ARG A 26 -5.96 5.80 6.92
CA ARG A 26 -5.44 6.33 8.18
C ARG A 26 -4.01 5.88 8.55
N GLY A 27 -3.50 4.80 7.97
CA GLY A 27 -2.21 4.18 8.35
C GLY A 27 -1.26 3.93 7.19
N TRP A 28 -1.63 4.33 5.96
CA TRP A 28 -0.82 4.09 4.77
C TRP A 28 0.51 4.82 4.79
N GLU A 29 0.61 5.95 5.50
CA GLU A 29 1.89 6.66 5.66
C GLU A 29 2.91 5.87 6.49
N GLU A 30 2.43 5.05 7.42
CA GLU A 30 3.26 4.18 8.26
C GLU A 30 3.75 2.93 7.54
N VAL A 31 3.07 2.53 6.45
CA VAL A 31 3.56 1.51 5.52
C VAL A 31 4.78 2.09 4.79
N ARG A 32 5.96 1.70 5.25
CA ARG A 32 7.29 2.03 4.71
C ARG A 32 8.09 0.77 4.48
#